data_AF-A0A1Y5FUJ5-F1
#
_entry.id   AF-A0A1Y5FUJ5-F1
#
_cell.length_a   1.000
_cell.length_b   1.000
_cell.length_c   1.000
_cell.angle_alpha   90.00
_cell.angle_beta   90.00
_cell.angle_gamma   90.00
#
_symmetry.space_group_name_H-M   'P 1'
#
loop_
_entity.id
_entity.type
_entity.pdbx_description
1 polymer ?
#
loop_
_entity_poly.entity_id
_entity_poly.type
_entity_poly.pdbx_seq_one_letter_code
_entity_poly.pdbx_strand_id
1 'polypeptide(L)'
;MPDEKKVSDNDQYRHATRLTFLFLVIYLAVQHFYSVQPQTLSYTAFKEQVATGQIKKISIKNETIKGEFSSPAAGTTDQSATFKVILPPVDDPGFMPLLEEYEVEIEAEPTEMSVVMQLLIGIVPWLLLLAFFVYSSRMMQKKMGGGAGGMFSFSRSKARRHAQESIHIGFDDVAGLDHAKQDLREIVDFLKNPDKYRSIGAKMPRGLLLMGAPGTGKTLLAKATAGEAGVPFFSISGSEFIEMYVGVGASRVRDMFEQARKEAPAIIFIDEIDSVGRVRGTGMGGGNDEQEQTLNQILAEMDGFEADEAVLVLAATNRPDVLDPALMRPGRFDRKLVLELPEMAARKTILEVHTRKVPLTDEHCLKDIAARTVGMSGADLENLVNEAALRAARDNRERVSPEDFDYARDRVVLGSEREEVLGEEEKARIAYHEAGHGITAFRMEHSDPLRKISIIPRGRALGITEQMPEEDRHNFTQEYLEERISILLGGRLAEQLIYGDVSTGAADDLKQATLLARRMVSQWGMSKELGSVSFPQSEEHPFLGRDIAQPRNFSEDTLKRIDREVVALVTKCEAITATLLQENLSDLKRLATALLEHETLVEEDIVSLLASPQASDKH
;
A
#
# COMPACT_ATOMS: atom_id res chain seq x y z
N MET A 1 40.61 12.27 62.44
CA MET A 1 39.69 11.27 63.02
C MET A 1 38.97 11.96 64.16
N PRO A 2 37.63 12.04 64.10
CA PRO A 2 36.76 10.87 64.15
C PRO A 2 35.86 10.66 62.93
N ASP A 3 35.23 9.49 62.92
CA ASP A 3 34.32 8.88 61.96
C ASP A 3 33.04 9.66 61.69
N GLU A 4 32.63 9.72 60.41
CA GLU A 4 31.22 9.76 60.03
C GLU A 4 30.94 8.69 58.97
N LYS A 5 30.09 7.75 59.36
CA LYS A 5 29.68 6.55 58.61
C LYS A 5 29.08 6.94 57.26
N LYS A 6 29.72 6.51 56.16
CA LYS A 6 29.06 6.40 54.85
C LYS A 6 27.99 5.31 54.91
N VAL A 7 26.73 5.71 55.07
CA VAL A 7 25.58 4.85 54.78
C VAL A 7 25.64 4.52 53.29
N SER A 8 25.83 3.25 52.96
CA SER A 8 25.98 2.81 51.57
C SER A 8 24.68 3.01 50.80
N ASP A 9 24.76 3.56 49.59
CA ASP A 9 23.67 3.73 48.61
C ASP A 9 22.89 2.41 48.36
N ASN A 10 23.49 1.26 48.71
CA ASN A 10 22.93 -0.07 48.52
C ASN A 10 21.75 -0.39 49.46
N ASP A 11 21.69 0.21 50.66
CA ASP A 11 20.53 0.00 51.55
C ASP A 11 19.30 0.80 51.08
N GLN A 12 19.49 1.96 50.46
CA GLN A 12 18.38 2.76 49.92
C GLN A 12 17.65 2.07 48.77
N TYR A 13 18.38 1.46 47.84
CA TYR A 13 17.77 0.66 46.76
C TYR A 13 17.01 -0.55 47.32
N ARG A 14 17.55 -1.23 48.34
CA ARG A 14 16.90 -2.36 48.99
C ARG A 14 15.60 -1.97 49.69
N HIS A 15 15.52 -0.77 50.27
CA HIS A 15 14.28 -0.27 50.88
C HIS A 15 13.22 0.09 49.84
N ALA A 16 13.61 0.72 48.72
CA ALA A 16 12.68 1.04 47.63
C ALA A 16 12.16 -0.23 46.91
N THR A 17 13.01 -1.23 46.71
CA THR A 17 12.60 -2.53 46.14
C THR A 17 11.70 -3.32 47.10
N ARG A 18 11.93 -3.23 48.42
CA ARG A 18 11.05 -3.87 49.41
C ARG A 18 9.68 -3.22 49.48
N LEU A 19 9.60 -1.89 49.37
CA LEU A 19 8.31 -1.18 49.36
C LEU A 19 7.50 -1.47 48.09
N THR A 20 8.16 -1.49 46.92
CA THR A 20 7.50 -1.82 45.65
C THR A 20 7.07 -3.28 45.61
N PHE A 21 7.87 -4.20 46.14
CA PHE A 21 7.49 -5.60 46.28
C PHE A 21 6.32 -5.79 47.26
N LEU A 22 6.33 -5.12 48.41
CA LEU A 22 5.22 -5.15 49.36
C LEU A 22 3.94 -4.60 48.76
N PHE A 23 4.04 -3.50 47.98
CA PHE A 23 2.91 -2.92 47.27
C PHE A 23 2.36 -3.88 46.20
N LEU A 24 3.24 -4.56 45.45
CA LEU A 24 2.86 -5.56 44.47
C LEU A 24 2.17 -6.77 45.13
N VAL A 25 2.68 -7.24 46.28
CA VAL A 25 2.08 -8.34 47.02
C VAL A 25 0.71 -7.95 47.59
N ILE A 26 0.57 -6.74 48.13
CA ILE A 26 -0.72 -6.23 48.59
C ILE A 26 -1.70 -6.08 47.42
N TYR A 27 -1.23 -5.55 46.28
CA TYR A 27 -2.04 -5.42 45.08
C TYR A 27 -2.50 -6.79 44.55
N LEU A 28 -1.61 -7.77 44.48
CA LEU A 28 -1.94 -9.14 44.06
C LEU A 28 -2.84 -9.85 45.08
N ALA A 29 -2.65 -9.63 46.38
CA ALA A 29 -3.53 -10.17 47.42
C ALA A 29 -4.93 -9.56 47.37
N VAL A 30 -5.05 -8.26 47.09
CA VAL A 30 -6.33 -7.58 46.88
C VAL A 30 -7.01 -8.12 45.62
N GLN A 31 -6.28 -8.28 44.51
CA GLN A 31 -6.81 -8.88 43.28
C GLN A 31 -7.27 -10.33 43.50
N HIS A 32 -6.52 -11.13 44.27
CA HIS A 32 -6.90 -12.49 44.61
C HIS A 32 -8.17 -12.53 45.47
N PHE A 33 -8.33 -11.61 46.42
CA PHE A 33 -9.55 -11.51 47.23
C PHE A 33 -10.79 -11.11 46.40
N TYR A 34 -10.60 -10.39 45.28
CA TYR A 34 -11.66 -10.08 44.32
C TYR A 34 -11.92 -11.19 43.27
N SER A 35 -11.12 -12.26 43.25
CA SER A 35 -11.16 -13.29 42.19
C SER A 35 -12.13 -14.46 42.41
N VAL A 36 -12.82 -14.53 43.56
CA VAL A 36 -13.93 -15.48 43.74
C VAL A 36 -15.21 -14.90 43.13
N GLN A 37 -15.39 -15.11 41.82
CA GLN A 37 -16.60 -14.65 41.14
C GLN A 37 -17.72 -15.71 41.24
N PRO A 38 -18.91 -15.34 41.74
CA PRO A 38 -20.06 -16.26 41.75
C PRO A 38 -20.49 -16.59 40.32
N GLN A 39 -20.99 -17.81 40.12
CA GLN A 39 -21.49 -18.27 38.81
C GLN A 39 -22.61 -17.35 38.31
N THR A 40 -22.50 -16.87 37.07
CA THR A 40 -23.52 -16.01 36.46
C THR A 40 -24.57 -16.86 35.74
N LEU A 41 -25.84 -16.65 36.08
CA LEU A 41 -26.98 -17.32 35.46
C LEU A 41 -27.81 -16.33 34.64
N SER A 42 -28.34 -16.79 33.52
CA SER A 42 -29.28 -16.00 32.72
C SER A 42 -30.63 -15.90 33.43
N TYR A 43 -31.35 -14.79 33.21
CA TYR A 43 -32.65 -14.55 33.84
C TYR A 43 -33.69 -15.63 33.50
N THR A 44 -33.65 -16.16 32.27
CA THR A 44 -34.53 -17.26 31.84
C THR A 44 -34.20 -18.57 32.56
N ALA A 45 -32.91 -18.92 32.66
CA ALA A 45 -32.47 -20.12 33.38
C ALA A 45 -32.78 -20.03 34.89
N PHE A 46 -32.70 -18.81 35.46
CA PHE A 46 -33.11 -18.56 36.83
C PHE A 46 -34.60 -18.86 37.06
N LYS A 47 -35.51 -18.38 36.19
CA LYS A 47 -36.94 -18.69 36.32
C LYS A 47 -37.25 -20.18 36.24
N GLU A 48 -36.55 -20.90 35.36
CA GLU A 48 -36.68 -22.35 35.25
C GLU A 48 -36.20 -23.06 36.53
N GLN A 49 -35.12 -22.59 37.14
CA GLN A 49 -34.60 -23.12 38.40
C GLN A 49 -35.48 -22.78 39.61
N VAL A 50 -36.21 -21.65 39.57
CA VAL A 50 -37.25 -21.32 40.57
C VAL A 50 -38.44 -22.27 40.40
N ALA A 51 -38.93 -22.45 39.18
CA ALA A 51 -40.07 -23.34 38.89
C ALA A 51 -39.79 -24.83 39.17
N THR A 52 -38.51 -25.22 39.22
CA THR A 52 -38.09 -26.58 39.59
C THR A 52 -37.76 -26.74 41.08
N GLY A 53 -37.98 -25.69 41.90
CA GLY A 53 -37.81 -25.73 43.35
C GLY A 53 -36.36 -25.82 43.83
N GLN A 54 -35.39 -25.44 43.00
CA GLN A 54 -33.96 -25.63 43.28
C GLN A 54 -33.32 -24.46 44.03
N ILE A 55 -34.04 -23.35 44.23
CA ILE A 55 -33.54 -22.12 44.85
C ILE A 55 -34.18 -21.96 46.24
N LYS A 56 -33.34 -21.75 47.26
CA LYS A 56 -33.80 -21.67 48.66
C LYS A 56 -33.95 -20.23 49.13
N LYS A 57 -32.97 -19.38 48.80
CA LYS A 57 -32.90 -18.00 49.28
C LYS A 57 -32.38 -17.09 48.19
N ILE A 58 -32.99 -15.93 48.05
CA ILE A 58 -32.53 -14.87 47.16
C ILE A 58 -32.34 -13.56 47.92
N SER A 59 -31.30 -12.83 47.55
CA SER A 59 -31.04 -11.47 47.96
C SER A 59 -31.02 -10.57 46.73
N ILE A 60 -31.87 -9.55 46.74
CA ILE A 60 -32.05 -8.64 45.61
C ILE A 60 -31.31 -7.33 45.93
N LYS A 61 -30.38 -6.94 45.06
CA LYS A 61 -29.60 -5.71 45.17
C LYS A 61 -29.59 -4.96 43.83
N ASN A 62 -30.39 -3.91 43.73
CA ASN A 62 -30.64 -3.16 42.49
C ASN A 62 -31.03 -4.10 41.33
N GLU A 63 -30.25 -4.12 40.25
CA GLU A 63 -30.47 -4.95 39.06
C GLU A 63 -29.82 -6.34 39.17
N THR A 64 -29.31 -6.71 40.35
CA THR A 64 -28.63 -7.98 40.57
C THR A 64 -29.33 -8.80 41.66
N ILE A 65 -29.64 -10.05 41.35
CA ILE A 65 -30.05 -11.04 42.34
C ILE A 65 -28.86 -11.94 42.65
N LYS A 66 -28.59 -12.15 43.94
CA LYS A 66 -27.71 -13.22 44.41
C LYS A 66 -28.56 -14.26 45.11
N GLY A 67 -28.31 -15.54 44.90
CA GLY A 67 -29.08 -16.57 45.58
C GLY A 67 -28.26 -17.81 45.90
N GLU A 68 -28.84 -18.66 46.74
CA GLU A 68 -28.27 -19.94 47.16
C GLU A 68 -29.17 -21.10 46.70
N PHE A 69 -28.55 -22.15 46.18
CA PHE A 69 -29.22 -23.38 45.78
C PHE A 69 -29.64 -24.21 47.00
N SER A 70 -30.78 -24.90 46.90
CA SER A 70 -31.36 -25.72 47.98
C SER A 70 -30.63 -27.06 48.19
N SER A 71 -29.86 -27.53 47.19
CA SER A 71 -28.95 -28.69 47.29
C SER A 71 -27.83 -28.55 46.26
N PRO A 72 -26.57 -28.91 46.56
CA PRO A 72 -25.52 -28.98 45.54
C PRO A 72 -25.86 -30.10 44.55
N ALA A 73 -26.12 -29.75 43.29
CA ALA A 73 -26.39 -30.74 42.26
C ALA A 73 -25.19 -31.69 42.09
N ALA A 74 -25.46 -32.99 42.08
CA ALA A 74 -24.45 -34.02 41.88
C ALA A 74 -23.89 -33.94 40.45
N GLY A 75 -22.58 -33.70 40.32
CA GLY A 75 -21.85 -33.98 39.09
C GLY A 75 -21.12 -32.83 38.40
N THR A 76 -20.57 -31.85 39.12
CA THR A 76 -19.39 -31.08 38.66
C THR A 76 -18.67 -30.49 39.88
N THR A 77 -17.41 -30.87 40.05
CA THR A 77 -16.51 -30.34 41.08
C THR A 77 -16.27 -28.85 40.79
N ASP A 78 -16.45 -27.98 41.80
CA ASP A 78 -16.41 -26.50 41.76
C ASP A 78 -17.66 -25.76 41.24
N GLN A 79 -18.82 -25.98 41.85
CA GLN A 79 -19.90 -24.99 41.81
C GLN A 79 -20.04 -24.29 43.16
N SER A 80 -19.69 -23.01 43.17
CA SER A 80 -20.00 -22.07 44.24
C SER A 80 -21.47 -22.18 44.61
N ALA A 81 -21.78 -22.38 45.90
CA ALA A 81 -23.15 -22.47 46.42
C ALA A 81 -24.01 -21.23 46.15
N THR A 82 -23.39 -20.17 45.64
CA THR A 82 -24.02 -18.88 45.33
C THR A 82 -23.98 -18.61 43.83
N PHE A 83 -25.07 -18.06 43.31
CA PHE A 83 -25.18 -17.60 41.93
C PHE A 83 -25.50 -16.10 41.89
N LYS A 84 -25.26 -15.48 40.73
CA LYS A 84 -25.58 -14.09 40.42
C LYS A 84 -26.40 -14.00 39.14
N VAL A 85 -27.55 -13.35 39.18
CA VAL A 85 -28.42 -13.08 38.02
C VAL A 85 -28.53 -11.57 37.84
N ILE A 86 -28.50 -11.11 36.59
CA ILE A 86 -28.76 -9.71 36.24
C ILE A 86 -30.19 -9.63 35.72
N LEU A 87 -31.02 -8.78 36.34
CA LEU A 87 -32.38 -8.53 35.89
C LEU A 87 -32.36 -7.71 34.60
N PRO A 88 -33.15 -8.08 33.58
CA PRO A 88 -33.37 -7.20 32.44
C PRO A 88 -34.11 -5.92 32.89
N PRO A 89 -33.86 -4.76 32.26
CA PRO A 89 -34.47 -3.48 32.63
C PRO A 89 -35.95 -3.35 32.24
N VAL A 90 -36.65 -4.47 32.04
CA VAL A 90 -38.06 -4.55 31.65
C VAL A 90 -38.84 -5.09 32.84
N ASP A 91 -39.90 -4.38 33.22
CA ASP A 91 -40.75 -4.77 34.34
C ASP A 91 -41.54 -6.04 33.98
N ASP A 92 -41.35 -7.10 34.77
CA ASP A 92 -42.01 -8.40 34.56
C ASP A 92 -43.06 -8.65 35.65
N PRO A 93 -44.36 -8.47 35.34
CA PRO A 93 -45.45 -8.60 36.31
C PRO A 93 -45.58 -10.01 36.91
N GLY A 94 -45.05 -11.04 36.25
CA GLY A 94 -45.12 -12.44 36.69
C GLY A 94 -43.99 -12.87 37.63
N PHE A 95 -43.02 -12.00 37.91
CA PHE A 95 -41.82 -12.35 38.65
C PHE A 95 -42.05 -12.57 40.15
N MET A 96 -42.74 -11.64 40.82
CA MET A 96 -43.03 -11.73 42.25
C MET A 96 -44.00 -12.89 42.60
N PRO A 97 -45.09 -13.13 41.83
CA PRO A 97 -45.98 -14.27 42.07
C PRO A 97 -45.27 -15.63 41.97
N LEU A 98 -44.32 -15.78 41.04
CA LEU A 98 -43.55 -17.02 40.86
C LEU A 98 -42.66 -17.32 42.08
N LEU A 99 -42.12 -16.30 42.73
CA LEU A 99 -41.28 -16.47 43.93
C LEU A 99 -42.12 -16.82 45.17
N GLU A 100 -43.34 -16.27 45.26
CA GLU A 100 -44.30 -16.58 46.32
C GLU A 100 -44.88 -18.00 46.18
N GLU A 101 -45.17 -18.46 44.96
CA GLU A 101 -45.70 -19.80 44.67
C GLU A 101 -44.74 -20.93 45.10
N TYR A 102 -43.43 -20.70 45.02
CA TYR A 102 -42.39 -21.68 45.36
C TYR A 102 -41.69 -21.39 46.70
N GLU A 103 -42.29 -20.57 47.57
CA GLU A 103 -41.84 -20.26 48.94
C GLU A 103 -40.37 -19.84 49.08
N VAL A 104 -39.86 -19.02 48.16
CA VAL A 104 -38.46 -18.55 48.19
C VAL A 104 -38.28 -17.42 49.22
N GLU A 105 -37.30 -17.53 50.12
CA GLU A 105 -37.01 -16.51 51.13
C GLU A 105 -36.29 -15.29 50.49
N ILE A 106 -36.89 -14.09 50.61
CA ILE A 106 -36.40 -12.85 49.99
C ILE A 106 -35.77 -11.93 51.06
N GLU A 107 -34.47 -11.65 50.95
CA GLU A 107 -33.77 -10.64 51.76
C GLU A 107 -33.36 -9.42 50.93
N ALA A 108 -33.85 -8.23 51.31
CA ALA A 108 -33.42 -6.97 50.71
C ALA A 108 -32.22 -6.40 51.48
N GLU A 109 -31.05 -6.32 50.84
CA GLU A 109 -29.88 -5.64 51.40
C GLU A 109 -29.86 -4.16 50.99
N PRO A 110 -29.77 -3.20 51.94
CA PRO A 110 -29.61 -1.78 51.58
C PRO A 110 -28.30 -1.54 50.82
N THR A 111 -28.39 -0.80 49.72
CA THR A 111 -27.31 -0.61 48.72
C THR A 111 -26.50 0.67 48.97
N GLU A 112 -26.38 1.11 50.21
CA GLU A 112 -25.56 2.25 50.54
C GLU A 112 -24.28 1.80 51.23
N MET A 113 -23.18 1.76 50.48
CA MET A 113 -21.87 1.88 51.12
C MET A 113 -21.85 3.23 51.85
N SER A 114 -21.38 3.24 53.10
CA SER A 114 -21.11 4.48 53.82
C SER A 114 -20.34 5.43 52.91
N VAL A 115 -20.88 6.63 52.66
CA VAL A 115 -20.30 7.67 51.81
C VAL A 115 -18.83 7.93 52.18
N VAL A 116 -18.49 7.78 53.47
CA VAL A 116 -17.14 7.90 54.00
C VAL A 116 -16.21 6.81 53.47
N MET A 117 -16.67 5.57 53.38
CA MET A 117 -15.90 4.43 52.86
C MET A 117 -15.63 4.58 51.35
N GLN A 118 -16.61 5.11 50.60
CA GLN A 118 -16.51 5.34 49.16
C GLN A 118 -15.53 6.48 48.85
N LEU A 119 -15.55 7.56 49.64
CA LEU A 119 -14.57 8.65 49.57
C LEU A 119 -13.16 8.18 49.94
N LEU A 120 -13.01 7.36 50.97
CA LEU A 120 -11.70 6.83 51.38
C LEU A 120 -11.08 5.95 50.29
N ILE A 121 -11.84 5.01 49.71
CA ILE A 121 -11.34 4.13 48.64
C ILE A 121 -11.01 4.96 47.38
N GLY A 122 -11.78 6.01 47.09
CA GLY A 122 -11.52 6.90 45.96
C GLY A 122 -10.30 7.81 46.15
N ILE A 123 -10.09 8.38 47.35
CA ILE A 123 -9.08 9.43 47.60
C ILE A 123 -7.73 8.85 48.03
N VAL A 124 -7.70 7.75 48.77
CA VAL A 124 -6.45 7.16 49.30
C VAL A 124 -5.44 6.83 48.18
N PRO A 125 -5.82 6.26 47.02
CA PRO A 125 -4.88 6.00 45.92
C PRO A 125 -4.22 7.28 45.38
N TRP A 126 -5.00 8.36 45.25
CA TRP A 126 -4.50 9.67 44.79
C TRP A 126 -3.58 10.32 45.83
N LEU A 127 -3.91 10.21 47.12
CA LEU A 127 -3.05 10.72 48.20
C LEU A 127 -1.72 9.95 48.29
N LEU A 128 -1.73 8.63 48.08
CA LEU A 128 -0.50 7.83 48.04
C LEU A 128 0.37 8.17 46.83
N LEU A 129 -0.22 8.36 45.64
CA LEU A 129 0.49 8.84 44.45
C LEU A 129 1.07 10.23 44.66
N LEU A 130 0.30 11.16 45.25
CA LEU A 130 0.76 12.51 45.56
C LEU A 130 1.91 12.48 46.58
N ALA A 131 1.79 11.69 47.64
CA ALA A 131 2.83 11.53 48.65
C ALA A 131 4.11 10.92 48.06
N PHE A 132 3.97 9.92 47.19
CA PHE A 132 5.08 9.33 46.45
C PHE A 132 5.74 10.34 45.51
N PHE A 133 4.96 11.15 44.79
CA PHE A 133 5.48 12.15 43.85
C PHE A 133 6.18 13.30 44.58
N VAL A 134 5.64 13.76 45.71
CA VAL A 134 6.28 14.79 46.56
C VAL A 134 7.55 14.25 47.23
N TYR A 135 7.54 12.99 47.69
CA TYR A 135 8.73 12.35 48.25
C TYR A 135 9.81 12.13 47.20
N SER A 136 9.43 11.62 46.01
CA SER A 136 10.32 11.41 44.86
C SER A 136 10.89 12.73 44.35
N SER A 137 10.07 13.75 44.14
CA SER A 137 10.52 15.08 43.67
C SER A 137 11.46 15.77 44.66
N ARG A 138 11.20 15.67 45.97
CA ARG A 138 12.14 16.18 47.00
C ARG A 138 13.45 15.41 47.05
N MET A 139 13.44 14.10 46.72
CA MET A 139 14.66 13.30 46.63
C MET A 139 15.44 13.58 45.34
N MET A 140 14.74 13.82 44.23
CA MET A 140 15.31 14.19 42.93
C MET A 140 15.93 15.59 42.96
N GLN A 141 15.29 16.55 43.64
CA GLN A 141 15.87 17.89 43.89
C GLN A 141 17.08 17.86 44.82
N LYS A 142 17.22 16.85 45.69
CA LYS A 142 18.41 16.67 46.53
C LYS A 142 19.57 15.97 45.81
N LYS A 143 19.31 15.18 44.76
CA LYS A 143 20.34 14.53 43.90
C LYS A 143 20.70 15.35 42.65
N MET A 144 19.86 16.28 42.20
CA MET A 144 20.19 17.29 41.17
C MET A 144 20.15 18.68 41.79
N GLY A 145 21.31 19.15 42.25
CA GLY A 145 21.46 20.51 42.77
C GLY A 145 21.07 21.56 41.72
N GLY A 146 20.12 22.43 42.11
CA GLY A 146 19.94 23.78 41.59
C GLY A 146 19.52 23.93 40.12
N GLY A 147 18.25 24.28 39.88
CA GLY A 147 17.83 24.90 38.63
C GLY A 147 16.40 24.59 38.21
N ALA A 148 15.53 25.58 38.30
CA ALA A 148 14.17 25.58 37.79
C ALA A 148 14.13 25.63 36.24
N GLY A 149 14.66 24.61 35.56
CA GLY A 149 14.80 24.60 34.08
C GLY A 149 14.63 23.25 33.38
N GLY A 150 14.23 22.19 34.09
CA GLY A 150 14.21 20.82 33.54
C GLY A 150 13.04 20.44 32.63
N MET A 151 12.04 21.31 32.43
CA MET A 151 10.83 20.98 31.67
C MET A 151 10.72 21.69 30.30
N PHE A 152 11.54 22.71 30.04
CA PHE A 152 11.51 23.49 28.78
C PHE A 152 12.54 23.04 27.73
N SER A 153 13.32 21.99 27.99
CA SER A 153 14.35 21.49 27.05
C SER A 153 13.82 20.47 26.04
N PHE A 154 12.53 20.12 26.05
CA PHE A 154 11.92 19.22 25.06
C PHE A 154 11.70 19.88 23.68
N SER A 155 11.87 21.21 23.58
CA SER A 155 11.73 21.99 22.34
C SER A 155 12.99 22.02 21.48
N ARG A 156 14.16 21.65 22.02
CA ARG A 156 15.34 21.38 21.20
C ARG A 156 15.44 19.89 21.05
N SER A 157 14.69 19.35 20.10
CA SER A 157 14.96 17.99 19.66
C SER A 157 16.46 17.89 19.39
N LYS A 158 17.09 16.86 19.93
CA LYS A 158 18.28 16.29 19.30
C LYS A 158 17.81 15.77 17.95
N ALA A 159 17.50 16.69 17.03
CA ALA A 159 17.37 16.38 15.64
C ALA A 159 18.66 15.66 15.30
N ARG A 160 18.56 14.41 14.85
CA ARG A 160 19.62 13.81 14.04
C ARG A 160 20.08 14.95 13.13
N ARG A 161 21.36 15.35 13.21
CA ARG A 161 21.95 16.20 12.17
C ARG A 161 21.40 15.63 10.87
N HIS A 162 20.56 16.38 10.15
CA HIS A 162 20.05 15.92 8.87
C HIS A 162 21.29 15.47 8.12
N ALA A 163 21.37 14.16 7.86
CA ALA A 163 22.64 13.53 7.60
C ALA A 163 23.16 14.18 6.32
N GLN A 164 24.24 14.95 6.44
CA GLN A 164 25.03 15.36 5.29
C GLN A 164 25.55 14.06 4.69
N GLU A 165 24.77 13.50 3.76
CA GLU A 165 25.16 12.31 3.04
C GLU A 165 26.34 12.71 2.15
N SER A 166 27.48 12.04 2.30
CA SER A 166 28.55 12.14 1.33
C SER A 166 28.06 11.46 0.05
N ILE A 167 27.50 12.24 -0.87
CA ILE A 167 27.00 11.73 -2.14
C ILE A 167 28.17 11.51 -3.07
N HIS A 168 28.35 10.26 -3.50
CA HIS A 168 29.32 9.86 -4.53
C HIS A 168 28.63 9.52 -5.86
N ILE A 169 27.33 9.80 -5.98
CA ILE A 169 26.50 9.47 -7.14
C ILE A 169 26.48 10.67 -8.08
N GLY A 170 26.79 10.47 -9.36
CA GLY A 170 26.75 11.50 -10.41
C GLY A 170 25.70 11.24 -11.47
N PHE A 171 25.64 12.08 -12.52
CA PHE A 171 24.72 11.86 -13.65
C PHE A 171 25.07 10.63 -14.51
N ASP A 172 26.28 10.11 -14.39
CA ASP A 172 26.74 8.88 -15.06
C ASP A 172 26.15 7.60 -14.44
N ASP A 173 25.70 7.68 -13.18
CA ASP A 173 25.06 6.57 -12.46
C ASP A 173 23.55 6.52 -12.69
N VAL A 174 22.96 7.58 -13.22
CA VAL A 174 21.56 7.62 -13.65
C VAL A 174 21.52 7.22 -15.11
N ALA A 175 20.83 6.14 -15.48
CA ALA A 175 20.67 5.78 -16.89
C ALA A 175 19.43 6.47 -17.50
N GLY A 176 19.53 6.88 -18.78
CA GLY A 176 18.44 7.57 -19.49
C GLY A 176 18.14 8.97 -18.95
N LEU A 177 16.88 9.40 -19.11
CA LEU A 177 16.36 10.71 -18.66
C LEU A 177 17.16 11.92 -19.20
N ASP A 178 17.63 11.85 -20.45
CA ASP A 178 18.55 12.85 -21.01
C ASP A 178 17.98 14.27 -20.99
N HIS A 179 16.67 14.43 -21.25
CA HIS A 179 15.97 15.70 -21.13
C HIS A 179 15.98 16.24 -19.69
N ALA A 180 15.62 15.42 -18.70
CA ALA A 180 15.62 15.84 -17.30
C ALA A 180 17.04 16.16 -16.81
N LYS A 181 18.05 15.39 -17.23
CA LYS A 181 19.46 15.69 -16.94
C LYS A 181 19.91 17.00 -17.58
N GLN A 182 19.51 17.29 -18.82
CA GLN A 182 19.86 18.53 -19.48
C GLN A 182 19.31 19.74 -18.73
N ASP A 183 18.04 19.69 -18.31
CA ASP A 183 17.43 20.75 -17.50
C ASP A 183 18.14 20.93 -16.15
N LEU A 184 18.51 19.82 -15.51
CA LEU A 184 19.24 19.86 -14.24
C LEU A 184 20.70 20.30 -14.40
N ARG A 185 21.35 20.09 -15.55
CA ARG A 185 22.70 20.62 -15.83
C ARG A 185 22.75 22.14 -15.77
N GLU A 186 21.69 22.83 -16.18
CA GLU A 186 21.59 24.29 -16.03
C GLU A 186 21.63 24.70 -14.55
N ILE A 187 20.91 23.96 -13.71
CA ILE A 187 20.83 24.21 -12.28
C ILE A 187 22.16 23.87 -11.58
N VAL A 188 22.80 22.77 -11.99
CA VAL A 188 24.14 22.39 -11.53
C VAL A 188 25.17 23.47 -11.88
N ASP A 189 25.17 24.01 -13.11
CA ASP A 189 26.10 25.09 -13.47
C ASP A 189 25.83 26.35 -12.64
N PHE A 190 24.56 26.65 -12.33
CA PHE A 190 24.22 27.75 -11.43
C PHE A 190 24.77 27.52 -10.02
N LEU A 191 24.60 26.33 -9.45
CA LEU A 191 25.09 25.99 -8.10
C LEU A 191 26.63 26.04 -8.03
N LYS A 192 27.32 25.61 -9.09
CA LYS A 192 28.79 25.69 -9.19
C LYS A 192 29.29 27.11 -9.41
N ASN A 193 28.58 27.91 -10.21
CA ASN A 193 29.00 29.23 -10.66
C ASN A 193 27.93 30.32 -10.42
N PRO A 194 27.48 30.57 -9.17
CA PRO A 194 26.34 31.47 -8.91
C PRO A 194 26.62 32.91 -9.36
N ASP A 195 27.85 33.39 -9.24
CA ASP A 195 28.22 34.77 -9.57
C ASP A 195 28.11 35.07 -11.08
N LYS A 196 28.36 34.06 -11.93
CA LYS A 196 28.18 34.15 -13.39
C LYS A 196 26.75 34.56 -13.73
N TYR A 197 25.76 33.91 -13.10
CA TYR A 197 24.35 34.17 -13.34
C TYR A 197 23.85 35.45 -12.66
N ARG A 198 24.33 35.73 -11.44
CA ARG A 198 24.03 37.00 -10.74
C ARG A 198 24.48 38.22 -11.55
N SER A 199 25.64 38.15 -12.21
CA SER A 199 26.20 39.28 -12.97
C SER A 199 25.32 39.74 -14.14
N ILE A 200 24.51 38.85 -14.70
CA ILE A 200 23.57 39.12 -15.79
C ILE A 200 22.12 39.29 -15.31
N GLY A 201 21.89 39.30 -13.99
CA GLY A 201 20.57 39.46 -13.38
C GLY A 201 19.69 38.21 -13.44
N ALA A 202 20.26 37.04 -13.78
CA ALA A 202 19.53 35.79 -13.75
C ALA A 202 19.30 35.34 -12.31
N LYS A 203 18.08 34.90 -12.00
CA LYS A 203 17.68 34.40 -10.69
C LYS A 203 17.64 32.89 -10.71
N MET A 204 18.09 32.25 -9.63
CA MET A 204 17.94 30.81 -9.45
C MET A 204 16.43 30.48 -9.31
N PRO A 205 15.92 29.44 -9.99
CA PRO A 205 14.61 28.91 -9.65
C PRO A 205 14.62 28.42 -8.21
N ARG A 206 13.59 28.77 -7.44
CA ARG A 206 13.54 28.48 -6.00
C ARG A 206 13.21 27.03 -5.74
N GLY A 207 12.42 26.43 -6.62
CA GLY A 207 11.96 25.07 -6.45
C GLY A 207 11.74 24.33 -7.75
N LEU A 208 12.10 23.06 -7.76
CA LEU A 208 11.85 22.17 -8.88
C LEU A 208 11.09 20.94 -8.41
N LEU A 209 9.96 20.67 -9.06
CA LEU A 209 9.09 19.53 -8.76
C LEU A 209 9.35 18.41 -9.76
N LEU A 210 9.87 17.28 -9.26
CA LEU A 210 10.04 16.01 -9.95
C LEU A 210 8.73 15.22 -9.85
N MET A 211 8.05 15.02 -10.98
CA MET A 211 6.79 14.29 -11.06
C MET A 211 6.98 13.06 -11.92
N GLY A 212 6.40 11.93 -11.55
CA GLY A 212 6.47 10.74 -12.39
C GLY A 212 5.99 9.50 -11.66
N ALA A 213 5.82 8.40 -12.38
CA ALA A 213 5.46 7.11 -11.81
C ALA A 213 6.46 6.68 -10.71
N PRO A 214 6.05 5.86 -9.73
CA PRO A 214 6.99 5.29 -8.77
C PRO A 214 8.11 4.53 -9.51
N GLY A 215 9.31 4.51 -8.93
CA GLY A 215 10.44 3.76 -9.50
C GLY A 215 11.15 4.39 -10.70
N THR A 216 10.78 5.60 -11.14
CA THR A 216 11.46 6.32 -12.25
C THR A 216 12.77 7.00 -11.86
N GLY A 217 13.28 6.78 -10.63
CA GLY A 217 14.56 7.32 -10.20
C GLY A 217 14.54 8.80 -9.75
N LYS A 218 13.40 9.34 -9.32
CA LYS A 218 13.28 10.73 -8.81
C LYS A 218 14.29 11.05 -7.70
N THR A 219 14.34 10.21 -6.67
CA THR A 219 15.27 10.35 -5.54
C THR A 219 16.72 10.17 -5.98
N LEU A 220 16.98 9.23 -6.91
CA LEU A 220 18.32 9.01 -7.46
C LEU A 220 18.81 10.23 -8.26
N LEU A 221 17.94 10.82 -9.09
CA LEU A 221 18.24 12.01 -9.89
C LEU A 221 18.50 13.23 -9.00
N ALA A 222 17.74 13.41 -7.92
CA ALA A 222 17.97 14.47 -6.94
C ALA A 222 19.35 14.32 -6.26
N LYS A 223 19.71 13.10 -5.84
CA LYS A 223 21.05 12.81 -5.29
C LYS A 223 22.15 13.07 -6.32
N ALA A 224 21.98 12.58 -7.54
CA ALA A 224 22.93 12.79 -8.63
C ALA A 224 23.15 14.27 -8.94
N THR A 225 22.09 15.10 -8.85
CA THR A 225 22.20 16.56 -9.03
C THR A 225 23.10 17.20 -7.96
N ALA A 226 22.96 16.77 -6.70
CA ALA A 226 23.82 17.27 -5.62
C ALA A 226 25.27 16.79 -5.74
N GLY A 227 25.47 15.51 -6.09
CA GLY A 227 26.80 14.95 -6.31
C GLY A 227 27.52 15.60 -7.50
N GLU A 228 26.80 15.84 -8.60
CA GLU A 228 27.33 16.55 -9.75
C GLU A 228 27.67 18.01 -9.40
N ALA A 229 26.83 18.71 -8.63
CA ALA A 229 27.08 20.08 -8.18
C ALA A 229 28.18 20.17 -7.11
N GLY A 230 28.46 19.09 -6.39
CA GLY A 230 29.43 19.08 -5.28
C GLY A 230 28.96 19.87 -4.06
N VAL A 231 27.64 19.94 -3.83
CA VAL A 231 27.01 20.74 -2.76
C VAL A 231 26.37 19.85 -1.69
N PRO A 232 26.20 20.34 -0.44
CA PRO A 232 25.46 19.62 0.60
C PRO A 232 24.03 19.28 0.17
N PHE A 233 23.57 18.09 0.57
CA PHE A 233 22.23 17.55 0.27
C PHE A 233 21.48 17.27 1.56
N PHE A 234 20.38 17.98 1.78
CA PHE A 234 19.48 17.80 2.90
C PHE A 234 18.23 17.06 2.43
N SER A 235 18.01 15.84 2.90
CA SER A 235 16.86 15.02 2.52
C SER A 235 15.88 14.85 3.67
N ILE A 236 14.59 14.91 3.35
CA ILE A 236 13.49 14.58 4.26
C ILE A 236 12.32 13.97 3.47
N SER A 237 11.63 12.96 4.03
CA SER A 237 10.37 12.49 3.46
C SER A 237 9.22 13.36 3.95
N GLY A 238 8.26 13.65 3.08
CA GLY A 238 7.04 14.39 3.39
C GLY A 238 6.24 13.75 4.52
N SER A 239 6.32 12.42 4.66
CA SER A 239 5.67 11.68 5.75
C SER A 239 6.29 11.96 7.12
N GLU A 240 7.58 12.33 7.20
CA GLU A 240 8.25 12.68 8.46
C GLU A 240 7.77 14.00 9.07
N PHE A 241 7.04 14.79 8.29
CA PHE A 241 6.41 16.00 8.78
C PHE A 241 5.08 15.77 9.46
N ILE A 242 4.49 14.58 9.34
CA ILE A 242 3.19 14.23 9.95
C ILE A 242 3.46 13.58 11.31
N GLU A 243 3.22 14.33 12.38
CA GLU A 243 3.45 13.90 13.76
C GLU A 243 2.21 14.10 14.63
N MET A 244 2.11 13.38 15.74
CA MET A 244 0.98 13.52 16.69
C MET A 244 0.92 14.89 17.38
N TYR A 245 1.99 15.67 17.31
CA TYR A 245 2.13 16.94 18.01
C TYR A 245 2.10 18.11 17.03
N VAL A 246 1.08 18.96 17.16
CA VAL A 246 0.90 20.18 16.37
C VAL A 246 2.15 21.06 16.45
N GLY A 247 2.67 21.49 15.31
CA GLY A 247 3.80 22.41 15.19
C GLY A 247 5.19 21.76 15.18
N VAL A 248 5.31 20.44 15.43
CA VAL A 248 6.61 19.75 15.33
C VAL A 248 7.10 19.70 13.88
N GLY A 249 6.22 19.35 12.92
CA GLY A 249 6.54 19.37 11.50
C GLY A 249 7.03 20.74 11.03
N ALA A 250 6.28 21.80 11.34
CA ALA A 250 6.67 23.18 11.01
C ALA A 250 8.03 23.59 11.63
N SER A 251 8.35 23.18 12.87
CA SER A 251 9.66 23.47 13.45
C SER A 251 10.80 22.76 12.69
N ARG A 252 10.61 21.50 12.28
CA ARG A 252 11.60 20.76 11.50
C ARG A 252 11.87 21.42 10.15
N VAL A 253 10.82 21.90 9.48
CA VAL A 253 10.95 22.67 8.24
C VAL A 253 11.85 23.89 8.46
N ARG A 254 11.58 24.70 9.48
CA ARG A 254 12.40 25.89 9.78
C ARG A 254 13.87 25.52 10.02
N ASP A 255 14.10 24.53 10.87
CA ASP A 255 15.45 24.10 11.24
C ASP A 255 16.24 23.59 10.01
N MET A 256 15.57 22.85 9.13
CA MET A 256 16.16 22.35 7.87
C MET A 256 16.53 23.49 6.93
N PHE A 257 15.63 24.44 6.69
CA PHE A 257 15.90 25.58 5.82
C PHE A 257 17.00 26.49 6.41
N GLU A 258 17.04 26.69 7.73
CA GLU A 258 18.10 27.45 8.39
C GLU A 258 19.48 26.77 8.25
N GLN A 259 19.54 25.44 8.35
CA GLN A 259 20.78 24.68 8.15
C GLN A 259 21.25 24.76 6.69
N ALA A 260 20.34 24.58 5.73
CA ALA A 260 20.66 24.70 4.31
C ALA A 260 21.17 26.09 3.93
N ARG A 261 20.59 27.16 4.50
CA ARG A 261 21.07 28.54 4.31
C ARG A 261 22.49 28.74 4.84
N LYS A 262 22.83 28.16 6.00
CA LYS A 262 24.18 28.25 6.60
C LYS A 262 25.24 27.55 5.76
N GLU A 263 24.86 26.52 5.01
CA GLU A 263 25.75 25.73 4.16
C GLU A 263 25.59 26.04 2.66
N ALA A 264 24.96 27.17 2.30
CA ALA A 264 24.76 27.54 0.91
C ALA A 264 26.10 27.72 0.15
N PRO A 265 26.21 27.26 -1.11
CA PRO A 265 25.16 26.66 -1.94
C PRO A 265 24.79 25.23 -1.51
N ALA A 266 23.49 24.92 -1.47
CA ALA A 266 22.97 23.64 -0.97
C ALA A 266 21.67 23.22 -1.66
N ILE A 267 21.34 21.93 -1.59
CA ILE A 267 20.08 21.36 -2.10
C ILE A 267 19.26 20.79 -0.94
N ILE A 268 17.98 21.18 -0.88
CA ILE A 268 16.97 20.58 -0.02
C ILE A 268 16.13 19.64 -0.90
N PHE A 269 15.97 18.38 -0.50
CA PHE A 269 15.12 17.40 -1.17
C PHE A 269 13.98 16.94 -0.27
N ILE A 270 12.74 17.13 -0.74
CA ILE A 270 11.51 16.70 -0.08
C ILE A 270 10.91 15.56 -0.89
N ASP A 271 11.05 14.32 -0.44
CA ASP A 271 10.38 13.17 -1.07
C ASP A 271 8.90 13.13 -0.67
N GLU A 272 8.05 12.50 -1.47
CA GLU A 272 6.61 12.32 -1.18
C GLU A 272 5.91 13.61 -0.69
N ILE A 273 6.15 14.73 -1.38
CA ILE A 273 5.58 16.03 -0.99
C ILE A 273 4.05 16.03 -0.95
N ASP A 274 3.39 15.10 -1.64
CA ASP A 274 1.94 14.89 -1.58
C ASP A 274 1.42 14.44 -0.20
N SER A 275 2.31 13.97 0.67
CA SER A 275 1.98 13.70 2.08
C SER A 275 1.65 14.97 2.85
N VAL A 276 2.23 16.13 2.52
CA VAL A 276 1.97 17.43 3.16
C VAL A 276 1.28 18.44 2.26
N GLY A 277 1.40 18.27 0.95
CA GLY A 277 1.00 19.22 -0.07
C GLY A 277 -0.39 18.99 -0.64
N ARG A 278 -1.27 18.22 0.00
CA ARG A 278 -2.56 17.84 -0.58
C ARG A 278 -3.57 18.99 -0.61
N VAL A 279 -4.38 19.06 -1.68
CA VAL A 279 -5.54 19.97 -1.77
C VAL A 279 -6.50 19.67 -0.63
N ARG A 280 -7.02 20.75 -0.02
CA ARG A 280 -8.03 20.68 1.04
C ARG A 280 -9.22 19.81 0.61
N GLY A 281 -9.43 18.71 1.31
CA GLY A 281 -10.73 18.03 1.28
C GLY A 281 -11.71 18.80 2.16
N THR A 282 -12.98 18.85 1.77
CA THR A 282 -14.11 19.36 2.58
C THR A 282 -14.44 18.44 3.78
N GLY A 283 -13.42 17.87 4.40
CA GLY A 283 -13.51 16.96 5.54
C GLY A 283 -13.61 17.75 6.83
N MET A 284 -14.80 17.78 7.41
CA MET A 284 -15.09 18.37 8.71
C MET A 284 -14.46 17.50 9.81
N GLY A 285 -13.16 17.66 10.08
CA GLY A 285 -12.44 16.91 11.11
C GLY A 285 -10.99 17.39 11.25
N GLY A 286 -10.59 17.80 12.47
CA GLY A 286 -9.32 18.47 12.80
C GLY A 286 -8.05 17.61 12.71
N GLY A 287 -7.96 16.68 11.76
CA GLY A 287 -6.73 15.96 11.41
C GLY A 287 -5.86 16.68 10.37
N ASN A 288 -6.38 17.71 9.70
CA ASN A 288 -5.68 18.43 8.64
C ASN A 288 -4.82 19.61 9.14
N ASP A 289 -4.97 20.02 10.39
CA ASP A 289 -4.39 21.27 10.89
C ASP A 289 -2.85 21.23 10.93
N GLU A 290 -2.27 20.06 11.23
CA GLU A 290 -0.82 19.88 11.32
C GLU A 290 -0.18 19.81 9.93
N GLN A 291 -0.80 19.07 9.01
CA GLN A 291 -0.41 19.00 7.61
C GLN A 291 -0.42 20.40 6.98
N GLU A 292 -1.50 21.16 7.21
CA GLU A 292 -1.66 22.52 6.70
C GLU A 292 -0.63 23.48 7.31
N GLN A 293 -0.37 23.38 8.62
CA GLN A 293 0.63 24.21 9.28
C GLN A 293 2.03 23.96 8.72
N THR A 294 2.40 22.70 8.51
CA THR A 294 3.70 22.33 7.93
C THR A 294 3.80 22.80 6.48
N LEU A 295 2.76 22.60 5.67
CA LEU A 295 2.72 23.09 4.28
C LEU A 295 2.91 24.60 4.21
N ASN A 296 2.14 25.35 5.00
CA ASN A 296 2.26 26.80 5.06
C ASN A 296 3.65 27.25 5.52
N GLN A 297 4.31 26.49 6.40
CA GLN A 297 5.68 26.77 6.79
C GLN A 297 6.67 26.56 5.63
N ILE A 298 6.54 25.48 4.86
CA ILE A 298 7.37 25.25 3.66
C ILE A 298 7.20 26.43 2.70
N LEU A 299 5.95 26.83 2.44
CA LEU A 299 5.64 27.95 1.57
C LEU A 299 6.23 29.27 2.08
N ALA A 300 6.16 29.54 3.39
CA ALA A 300 6.73 30.73 4.00
C ALA A 300 8.27 30.75 3.90
N GLU A 301 8.94 29.61 4.09
CA GLU A 301 10.40 29.53 3.90
C GLU A 301 10.80 29.73 2.42
N MET A 302 10.02 29.17 1.48
CA MET A 302 10.28 29.35 0.04
C MET A 302 10.05 30.79 -0.43
N ASP A 303 8.97 31.43 0.02
CA ASP A 303 8.69 32.83 -0.29
C ASP A 303 9.72 33.76 0.39
N GLY A 304 10.26 33.33 1.54
CA GLY A 304 11.25 34.04 2.35
C GLY A 304 12.68 34.05 1.83
N PHE A 305 13.03 33.27 0.79
CA PHE A 305 14.39 33.33 0.22
C PHE A 305 14.71 34.74 -0.28
N GLU A 306 15.92 35.23 0.00
CA GLU A 306 16.44 36.43 -0.67
C GLU A 306 16.89 36.09 -2.10
N ALA A 307 17.03 37.10 -2.97
CA ALA A 307 17.38 36.84 -4.39
C ALA A 307 18.82 36.33 -4.58
N ASP A 308 19.65 36.44 -3.55
CA ASP A 308 21.05 36.05 -3.51
C ASP A 308 21.29 34.70 -2.80
N GLU A 309 20.31 34.10 -2.12
CA GLU A 309 20.49 32.80 -1.47
C GLU A 309 20.57 31.67 -2.51
N ALA A 310 21.71 30.95 -2.54
CA ALA A 310 21.97 29.86 -3.50
C ALA A 310 21.46 28.50 -2.98
N VAL A 311 20.20 28.45 -2.55
CA VAL A 311 19.57 27.22 -2.03
C VAL A 311 18.48 26.77 -2.99
N LEU A 312 18.56 25.52 -3.45
CA LEU A 312 17.57 24.91 -4.35
C LEU A 312 16.68 23.94 -3.59
N VAL A 313 15.36 24.06 -3.73
CA VAL A 313 14.40 23.08 -3.18
C VAL A 313 13.93 22.12 -4.27
N LEU A 314 14.36 20.87 -4.20
CA LEU A 314 13.83 19.77 -5.01
C LEU A 314 12.69 19.08 -4.25
N ALA A 315 11.60 18.78 -4.93
CA ALA A 315 10.53 17.96 -4.37
C ALA A 315 10.15 16.83 -5.33
N ALA A 316 9.81 15.66 -4.80
CA ALA A 316 9.34 14.53 -5.60
C ALA A 316 7.91 14.15 -5.24
N THR A 317 7.10 13.82 -6.25
CA THR A 317 5.77 13.24 -6.04
C THR A 317 5.44 12.19 -7.10
N ASN A 318 4.66 11.19 -6.69
CA ASN A 318 4.00 10.26 -7.61
C ASN A 318 2.58 10.75 -8.00
N ARG A 319 2.10 11.82 -7.35
CA ARG A 319 0.71 12.28 -7.39
C ARG A 319 0.60 13.79 -7.59
N PRO A 320 0.97 14.31 -8.77
CA PRO A 320 0.90 15.75 -9.03
C PRO A 320 -0.54 16.29 -9.03
N ASP A 321 -1.54 15.44 -9.25
CA ASP A 321 -2.97 15.74 -9.28
C ASP A 321 -3.53 16.18 -7.92
N VAL A 322 -3.04 15.59 -6.83
CA VAL A 322 -3.54 15.90 -5.48
C VAL A 322 -2.84 17.09 -4.84
N LEU A 323 -1.82 17.65 -5.48
CA LEU A 323 -1.05 18.75 -4.91
C LEU A 323 -1.81 20.07 -4.93
N ASP A 324 -1.67 20.85 -3.86
CA ASP A 324 -2.20 22.21 -3.77
C ASP A 324 -1.57 23.08 -4.88
N PRO A 325 -2.38 23.69 -5.77
CA PRO A 325 -1.88 24.61 -6.79
C PRO A 325 -1.03 25.76 -6.24
N ALA A 326 -1.16 26.09 -4.96
CA ALA A 326 -0.32 27.07 -4.27
C ALA A 326 1.16 26.69 -4.28
N LEU A 327 1.51 25.40 -4.25
CA LEU A 327 2.90 24.93 -4.35
C LEU A 327 3.51 25.26 -5.72
N MET A 328 2.70 25.23 -6.77
CA MET A 328 3.15 25.41 -8.17
C MET A 328 3.13 26.87 -8.65
N ARG A 329 2.93 27.84 -7.75
CA ARG A 329 2.95 29.26 -8.12
C ARG A 329 4.38 29.76 -8.35
N PRO A 330 4.59 30.76 -9.24
CA PRO A 330 5.90 31.36 -9.44
C PRO A 330 6.51 31.84 -8.12
N GLY A 331 7.80 31.53 -7.91
CA GLY A 331 8.50 31.79 -6.65
C GLY A 331 8.52 30.60 -5.68
N ARG A 332 7.82 29.51 -5.98
CA ARG A 332 7.84 28.26 -5.21
C ARG A 332 8.40 27.13 -6.06
N PHE A 333 7.60 26.15 -6.46
CA PHE A 333 7.99 25.17 -7.47
C PHE A 333 7.71 25.70 -8.87
N ASP A 334 8.60 26.57 -9.33
CA ASP A 334 8.50 27.27 -10.61
C ASP A 334 8.90 26.40 -11.81
N ARG A 335 9.74 25.38 -11.58
CA ARG A 335 10.11 24.37 -12.60
C ARG A 335 9.46 23.03 -12.30
N LYS A 336 9.03 22.36 -13.36
CA LYS A 336 8.37 21.05 -13.34
C LYS A 336 9.10 20.13 -14.28
N LEU A 337 9.60 19.00 -13.77
CA LEU A 337 10.19 17.95 -14.58
C LEU A 337 9.33 16.70 -14.46
N VAL A 338 8.83 16.22 -15.59
CA VAL A 338 8.10 14.96 -15.67
C VAL A 338 9.10 13.86 -16.03
N LEU A 339 9.21 12.86 -15.15
CA LEU A 339 9.97 11.64 -15.37
C LEU A 339 9.01 10.57 -15.87
N GLU A 340 9.12 10.28 -17.15
CA GLU A 340 8.36 9.24 -17.83
C GLU A 340 8.99 7.86 -17.59
N LEU A 341 8.24 6.81 -17.93
CA LEU A 341 8.78 5.45 -17.95
C LEU A 341 9.84 5.34 -19.04
N PRO A 342 10.91 4.55 -18.82
CA PRO A 342 11.99 4.43 -19.78
C PRO A 342 11.56 3.74 -21.08
N GLU A 343 11.93 4.32 -22.22
CA GLU A 343 11.87 3.69 -23.53
C GLU A 343 12.88 2.54 -23.67
N MET A 344 12.75 1.70 -24.69
CA MET A 344 13.62 0.53 -24.93
C MET A 344 15.12 0.84 -24.79
N ALA A 345 15.60 1.93 -25.42
CA ALA A 345 17.01 2.30 -25.36
C ALA A 345 17.46 2.67 -23.92
N ALA A 346 16.60 3.37 -23.17
CA ALA A 346 16.85 3.70 -21.78
C ALA A 346 16.79 2.45 -20.88
N ARG A 347 15.83 1.53 -21.10
CA ARG A 347 15.72 0.26 -20.38
C ARG A 347 16.99 -0.58 -20.53
N LYS A 348 17.55 -0.67 -21.74
CA LYS A 348 18.83 -1.34 -21.98
C LYS A 348 19.97 -0.73 -21.14
N THR A 349 20.11 0.58 -21.16
CA THR A 349 21.15 1.28 -20.38
C THR A 349 20.95 1.10 -18.87
N ILE A 350 19.70 1.10 -18.39
CA ILE A 350 19.37 0.82 -16.98
C ILE A 350 19.79 -0.61 -16.61
N LEU A 351 19.43 -1.60 -17.43
CA LEU A 351 19.85 -2.99 -17.24
C LEU A 351 21.37 -3.13 -17.22
N GLU A 352 22.10 -2.44 -18.11
CA GLU A 352 23.56 -2.42 -18.12
C GLU A 352 24.14 -1.89 -16.79
N VAL A 353 23.54 -0.84 -16.21
CA VAL A 353 23.97 -0.29 -14.90
C VAL A 353 23.76 -1.31 -13.78
N HIS A 354 22.58 -1.92 -13.71
CA HIS A 354 22.25 -2.87 -12.64
C HIS A 354 22.96 -4.22 -12.79
N THR A 355 23.37 -4.60 -14.00
CA THR A 355 24.10 -5.85 -14.26
C THR A 355 25.62 -5.73 -14.12
N ARG A 356 26.20 -4.53 -13.91
CA ARG A 356 27.66 -4.35 -13.73
C ARG A 356 28.28 -5.25 -12.66
N LYS A 357 27.50 -5.62 -11.63
CA LYS A 357 27.94 -6.47 -10.51
C LYS A 357 27.40 -7.91 -10.60
N VAL A 358 26.63 -8.23 -11.63
CA VAL A 358 25.97 -9.52 -11.80
C VAL A 358 26.64 -10.27 -12.95
N PRO A 359 27.24 -11.45 -12.71
CA PRO A 359 27.91 -12.21 -13.77
C PRO A 359 26.86 -12.83 -14.72
N LEU A 360 26.86 -12.37 -15.97
CA LEU A 360 25.96 -12.87 -17.02
C LEU A 360 26.62 -14.00 -17.84
N THR A 361 25.82 -14.90 -18.40
CA THR A 361 26.30 -15.89 -19.38
C THR A 361 26.49 -15.29 -20.76
N ASP A 362 25.62 -14.36 -21.18
CA ASP A 362 25.70 -13.59 -22.41
C ASP A 362 25.28 -12.13 -22.13
N GLU A 363 26.16 -11.17 -22.43
CA GLU A 363 25.87 -9.75 -22.26
C GLU A 363 24.97 -9.19 -23.38
N HIS A 364 24.88 -9.86 -24.53
CA HIS A 364 24.06 -9.40 -25.66
C HIS A 364 22.56 -9.60 -25.41
N CYS A 365 22.18 -10.45 -24.45
CA CYS A 365 20.78 -10.74 -24.13
C CYS A 365 20.02 -9.53 -23.55
N LEU A 366 20.72 -8.51 -23.03
CA LEU A 366 20.10 -7.32 -22.44
C LEU A 366 19.23 -6.54 -23.43
N LYS A 367 19.55 -6.60 -24.73
CA LYS A 367 18.72 -5.95 -25.76
C LYS A 367 17.34 -6.61 -25.85
N ASP A 368 17.31 -7.94 -25.84
CA ASP A 368 16.07 -8.72 -25.97
C ASP A 368 15.24 -8.62 -24.68
N ILE A 369 15.90 -8.60 -23.52
CA ILE A 369 15.25 -8.36 -22.22
C ILE A 369 14.66 -6.94 -22.17
N ALA A 370 15.37 -5.92 -22.65
CA ALA A 370 14.86 -4.54 -22.71
C ALA A 370 13.61 -4.43 -23.60
N ALA A 371 13.54 -5.19 -24.69
CA ALA A 371 12.35 -5.28 -25.51
C ALA A 371 11.19 -5.96 -24.76
N ARG A 372 11.47 -7.02 -23.97
CA ARG A 372 10.47 -7.79 -23.19
C ARG A 372 9.95 -7.11 -21.92
N THR A 373 10.45 -5.93 -21.58
CA THR A 373 10.18 -5.23 -20.31
C THR A 373 9.48 -3.89 -20.53
N VAL A 374 8.64 -3.79 -21.57
CA VAL A 374 7.84 -2.59 -21.87
C VAL A 374 7.01 -2.18 -20.64
N GLY A 375 7.03 -0.89 -20.31
CA GLY A 375 6.28 -0.34 -19.18
C GLY A 375 6.92 -0.55 -17.80
N MET A 376 8.02 -1.28 -17.69
CA MET A 376 8.77 -1.40 -16.43
C MET A 376 9.52 -0.10 -16.10
N SER A 377 9.44 0.32 -14.83
CA SER A 377 10.23 1.44 -14.31
C SER A 377 11.69 1.04 -14.05
N GLY A 378 12.56 2.00 -13.76
CA GLY A 378 13.96 1.70 -13.42
C GLY A 378 14.09 0.81 -12.18
N ALA A 379 13.25 1.03 -11.17
CA ALA A 379 13.19 0.17 -9.98
C ALA A 379 12.66 -1.24 -10.29
N ASP A 380 11.72 -1.38 -11.23
CA ASP A 380 11.23 -2.69 -11.66
C ASP A 380 12.34 -3.48 -12.39
N LEU A 381 13.15 -2.80 -13.20
CA LEU A 381 14.31 -3.39 -13.87
C LEU A 381 15.42 -3.78 -12.88
N GLU A 382 15.67 -2.96 -11.86
CA GLU A 382 16.57 -3.33 -10.76
C GLU A 382 16.09 -4.60 -10.05
N ASN A 383 14.78 -4.66 -9.74
CA ASN A 383 14.17 -5.82 -9.11
C ASN A 383 14.22 -7.05 -10.03
N LEU A 384 14.00 -6.90 -11.33
CA LEU A 384 14.11 -7.96 -12.33
C LEU A 384 15.51 -8.60 -12.32
N VAL A 385 16.56 -7.77 -12.34
CA VAL A 385 17.96 -8.25 -12.29
C VAL A 385 18.23 -8.99 -10.98
N ASN A 386 17.74 -8.46 -9.86
CA ASN A 386 17.88 -9.10 -8.56
C ASN A 386 17.17 -10.45 -8.49
N GLU A 387 15.93 -10.55 -8.99
CA GLU A 387 15.17 -11.80 -9.04
C GLU A 387 15.82 -12.85 -9.95
N ALA A 388 16.39 -12.44 -11.08
CA ALA A 388 17.14 -13.33 -11.97
C ALA A 388 18.40 -13.88 -11.27
N ALA A 389 19.13 -13.02 -10.55
CA ALA A 389 20.29 -13.42 -9.75
C ALA A 389 19.92 -14.36 -8.61
N LEU A 390 18.80 -14.11 -7.92
CA LEU A 390 18.29 -14.98 -6.86
C LEU A 390 17.90 -16.37 -7.38
N ARG A 391 17.30 -16.44 -8.58
CA ARG A 391 17.00 -17.74 -9.22
C ARG A 391 18.29 -18.51 -9.53
N ALA A 392 19.26 -17.87 -10.17
CA ALA A 392 20.54 -18.49 -10.48
C ALA A 392 21.25 -19.00 -9.20
N ALA A 393 21.24 -18.19 -8.14
CA ALA A 393 21.81 -18.57 -6.85
C ALA A 393 21.06 -19.74 -6.19
N ARG A 394 19.73 -19.78 -6.27
CA ARG A 394 18.90 -20.89 -5.76
C ARG A 394 19.24 -22.22 -6.45
N ASP A 395 19.56 -22.18 -7.74
CA ASP A 395 19.97 -23.34 -8.53
C ASP A 395 21.47 -23.67 -8.37
N ASN A 396 22.18 -22.99 -7.47
CA ASN A 396 23.63 -23.09 -7.26
C ASN A 396 24.46 -22.80 -8.53
N ARG A 397 23.98 -21.90 -9.40
CA ARG A 397 24.70 -21.43 -10.58
C ARG A 397 25.49 -20.15 -10.26
N GLU A 398 26.68 -20.04 -10.83
CA GLU A 398 27.57 -18.88 -10.64
C GLU A 398 27.28 -17.72 -11.61
N ARG A 399 26.48 -17.97 -12.67
CA ARG A 399 26.15 -16.98 -13.70
C ARG A 399 24.65 -16.97 -13.98
N VAL A 400 24.13 -15.78 -14.28
CA VAL A 400 22.74 -15.54 -14.65
C VAL A 400 22.56 -15.72 -16.15
N SER A 401 21.56 -16.51 -16.52
CA SER A 401 21.22 -16.89 -17.89
C SER A 401 20.00 -16.11 -18.41
N PRO A 402 19.79 -16.00 -19.73
CA PRO A 402 18.58 -15.36 -20.29
C PRO A 402 17.28 -15.96 -19.74
N GLU A 403 17.24 -17.27 -19.51
CA GLU A 403 16.09 -17.97 -18.95
C GLU A 403 15.75 -17.49 -17.54
N ASP A 404 16.75 -17.05 -16.76
CA ASP A 404 16.54 -16.47 -15.43
C ASP A 404 15.81 -15.14 -15.49
N PHE A 405 16.09 -14.32 -16.50
CA PHE A 405 15.39 -13.07 -16.73
C PHE A 405 13.95 -13.32 -17.15
N ASP A 406 13.67 -14.32 -17.97
CA ASP A 406 12.31 -14.67 -18.37
C ASP A 406 11.47 -15.11 -17.15
N TYR A 407 12.03 -15.94 -16.27
CA TYR A 407 11.36 -16.30 -15.00
C TYR A 407 11.21 -15.11 -14.07
N ALA A 408 12.25 -14.30 -13.92
CA ALA A 408 12.22 -13.13 -13.06
C ALA A 408 11.13 -12.18 -13.51
N ARG A 409 11.00 -11.95 -14.82
CA ARG A 409 9.96 -11.11 -15.41
C ARG A 409 8.58 -11.69 -15.14
N ASP A 410 8.37 -12.98 -15.41
CA ASP A 410 7.10 -13.65 -15.11
C ASP A 410 6.75 -13.52 -13.62
N ARG A 411 7.74 -13.62 -12.73
CA ARG A 411 7.55 -13.46 -11.29
C ARG A 411 7.22 -12.03 -10.88
N VAL A 412 7.88 -11.02 -11.47
CA VAL A 412 7.61 -9.60 -11.19
C VAL A 412 6.21 -9.21 -11.70
N VAL A 413 5.83 -9.67 -12.89
CA VAL A 413 4.56 -9.30 -13.54
C VAL A 413 3.37 -10.09 -12.97
N LEU A 414 3.51 -11.41 -12.83
CA LEU A 414 2.41 -12.31 -12.48
C LEU A 414 2.42 -12.74 -11.02
N GLY A 415 3.56 -12.60 -10.33
CA GLY A 415 3.78 -13.12 -8.99
C GLY A 415 4.43 -14.51 -9.00
N SER A 416 4.67 -15.04 -7.80
CA SER A 416 5.29 -16.36 -7.62
C SER A 416 4.42 -17.49 -8.20
N GLU A 417 5.08 -18.55 -8.67
CA GLU A 417 4.44 -19.81 -9.06
C GLU A 417 3.68 -20.42 -7.88
N ARG A 418 2.53 -21.01 -8.17
CA ARG A 418 1.73 -21.74 -7.18
C ARG A 418 1.88 -23.23 -7.40
N GLU A 419 2.21 -23.96 -6.35
CA GLU A 419 2.14 -25.43 -6.33
C GLU A 419 0.69 -25.91 -6.08
N GLU A 420 -0.27 -25.31 -6.77
CA GLU A 420 -1.67 -25.78 -6.72
C GLU A 420 -1.82 -26.98 -7.65
N VAL A 421 -2.27 -28.10 -7.08
CA VAL A 421 -2.61 -29.30 -7.86
C VAL A 421 -3.97 -29.05 -8.50
N LEU A 422 -3.96 -28.52 -9.73
CA LEU A 422 -5.15 -28.41 -10.57
C LEU A 422 -5.63 -29.81 -10.97
N GLY A 423 -6.94 -30.04 -10.96
CA GLY A 423 -7.51 -31.28 -11.48
C GLY A 423 -7.26 -31.40 -12.99
N GLU A 424 -7.16 -32.62 -13.51
CA GLU A 424 -6.92 -32.87 -14.96
C GLU A 424 -7.96 -32.17 -15.86
N GLU A 425 -9.24 -32.17 -15.46
CA GLU A 425 -10.32 -31.49 -16.21
C GLU A 425 -10.18 -29.97 -16.19
N GLU A 426 -9.75 -29.40 -15.07
CA GLU A 426 -9.52 -27.96 -14.91
C GLU A 426 -8.30 -27.52 -15.71
N LYS A 427 -7.20 -28.29 -15.63
CA LYS A 427 -5.99 -28.08 -16.42
C LYS A 427 -6.28 -28.14 -17.93
N ALA A 428 -7.10 -29.10 -18.36
CA ALA A 428 -7.55 -29.18 -19.76
C ALA A 428 -8.37 -27.96 -20.17
N ARG A 429 -9.30 -27.50 -19.33
CA ARG A 429 -10.09 -26.31 -19.62
C ARG A 429 -9.20 -25.07 -19.75
N ILE A 430 -8.22 -24.89 -18.87
CA ILE A 430 -7.24 -23.80 -18.95
C ILE A 430 -6.41 -23.93 -20.24
N ALA A 431 -5.97 -25.13 -20.63
CA ALA A 431 -5.24 -25.33 -21.87
C ALA A 431 -6.04 -24.92 -23.12
N TYR A 432 -7.34 -25.25 -23.18
CA TYR A 432 -8.21 -24.79 -24.27
C TYR A 432 -8.49 -23.29 -24.23
N HIS A 433 -8.58 -22.71 -23.03
CA HIS A 433 -8.74 -21.27 -22.84
C HIS A 433 -7.52 -20.51 -23.38
N GLU A 434 -6.31 -20.86 -22.94
CA GLU A 434 -5.08 -20.24 -23.40
C GLU A 434 -4.81 -20.51 -24.89
N ALA A 435 -5.10 -21.71 -25.37
CA ALA A 435 -5.03 -22.00 -26.81
C ALA A 435 -5.99 -21.13 -27.63
N GLY A 436 -7.16 -20.77 -27.07
CA GLY A 436 -8.12 -19.86 -27.68
C GLY A 436 -7.56 -18.46 -27.89
N HIS A 437 -6.91 -17.89 -26.87
CA HIS A 437 -6.17 -16.64 -27.01
C HIS A 437 -5.02 -16.77 -28.02
N GLY A 438 -4.24 -17.84 -27.94
CA GLY A 438 -3.09 -18.09 -28.80
C GLY A 438 -3.43 -18.19 -30.29
N ILE A 439 -4.45 -18.99 -30.66
CA ILE A 439 -4.90 -19.12 -32.06
C ILE A 439 -5.43 -17.78 -32.58
N THR A 440 -6.22 -17.08 -31.77
CA THR A 440 -6.78 -15.79 -32.16
C THR A 440 -5.67 -14.78 -32.42
N ALA A 441 -4.68 -14.72 -31.52
CA ALA A 441 -3.50 -13.87 -31.66
C ALA A 441 -2.68 -14.18 -32.91
N PHE A 442 -2.48 -15.47 -33.20
CA PHE A 442 -1.63 -15.93 -34.30
C PHE A 442 -2.24 -15.72 -35.69
N ARG A 443 -3.58 -15.69 -35.78
CA ARG A 443 -4.30 -15.57 -37.06
C ARG A 443 -4.72 -14.15 -37.43
N MET A 444 -4.73 -13.24 -36.46
CA MET A 444 -5.04 -11.82 -36.68
C MET A 444 -3.85 -11.09 -37.32
N GLU A 445 -4.13 -10.08 -38.15
CA GLU A 445 -3.11 -9.42 -38.98
C GLU A 445 -2.43 -8.25 -38.25
N HIS A 446 -3.18 -7.54 -37.42
CA HIS A 446 -2.71 -6.36 -36.71
C HIS A 446 -2.38 -6.63 -35.24
N SER A 447 -2.51 -7.88 -34.77
CA SER A 447 -2.15 -8.28 -33.41
C SER A 447 -0.64 -8.26 -33.16
N ASP A 448 -0.27 -8.10 -31.89
CA ASP A 448 1.11 -8.25 -31.48
C ASP A 448 1.55 -9.72 -31.59
N PRO A 449 2.80 -10.00 -32.02
CA PRO A 449 3.34 -11.35 -32.11
C PRO A 449 3.22 -12.14 -30.81
N LEU A 450 2.77 -13.39 -30.96
CA LEU A 450 2.66 -14.36 -29.86
C LEU A 450 4.04 -14.94 -29.54
N ARG A 451 4.47 -14.81 -28.27
CA ARG A 451 5.81 -15.25 -27.83
C ARG A 451 5.79 -16.51 -26.99
N LYS A 452 4.77 -16.68 -26.13
CA LYS A 452 4.70 -17.78 -25.18
C LYS A 452 3.26 -18.04 -24.77
N ILE A 453 2.92 -19.31 -24.57
CA ILE A 453 1.69 -19.72 -23.90
C ILE A 453 2.07 -20.64 -22.75
N SER A 454 1.48 -20.44 -21.57
CA SER A 454 1.70 -21.29 -20.40
C SER A 454 0.41 -21.53 -19.63
N ILE A 455 0.24 -22.74 -19.12
CA ILE A 455 -0.87 -23.14 -18.24
C ILE A 455 -0.40 -23.30 -16.78
N ILE A 456 0.78 -22.77 -16.44
CA ILE A 456 1.33 -22.82 -15.09
C ILE A 456 0.75 -21.66 -14.26
N PRO A 457 0.07 -21.93 -13.14
CA PRO A 457 -0.56 -20.90 -12.34
C PRO A 457 0.48 -20.00 -11.64
N ARG A 458 0.34 -18.68 -11.80
CA ARG A 458 1.19 -17.67 -11.18
C ARG A 458 0.36 -16.55 -10.56
N GLY A 459 0.62 -16.25 -9.28
CA GLY A 459 -0.14 -15.24 -8.52
C GLY A 459 -1.65 -15.42 -8.65
N ARG A 460 -2.33 -14.52 -9.37
CA ARG A 460 -3.79 -14.60 -9.62
C ARG A 460 -4.16 -15.23 -10.97
N ALA A 461 -3.21 -15.40 -11.87
CA ALA A 461 -3.41 -16.01 -13.17
C ALA A 461 -3.35 -17.54 -13.06
N LEU A 462 -4.19 -18.23 -13.85
CA LEU A 462 -4.21 -19.69 -13.98
C LEU A 462 -3.48 -20.15 -15.25
N GLY A 463 -3.40 -19.29 -16.26
CA GLY A 463 -2.60 -19.43 -17.47
C GLY A 463 -2.23 -18.06 -18.00
N ILE A 464 -1.39 -18.02 -19.04
CA ILE A 464 -1.02 -16.79 -19.74
C ILE A 464 -0.74 -17.05 -21.22
N THR A 465 -1.25 -16.15 -22.05
CA THR A 465 -0.88 -15.99 -23.45
C THR A 465 -0.14 -14.67 -23.62
N GLU A 466 1.17 -14.77 -23.86
CA GLU A 466 2.07 -13.63 -23.93
C GLU A 466 2.19 -13.08 -25.36
N GLN A 467 1.77 -11.84 -25.54
CA GLN A 467 1.94 -11.07 -26.77
C GLN A 467 2.94 -9.94 -26.53
N MET A 468 3.82 -9.70 -27.50
CA MET A 468 4.84 -8.68 -27.37
C MET A 468 4.95 -7.82 -28.63
N PRO A 469 4.75 -6.49 -28.54
CA PRO A 469 4.92 -5.61 -29.67
C PRO A 469 6.40 -5.54 -30.09
N GLU A 470 6.64 -5.38 -31.39
CA GLU A 470 8.00 -5.22 -31.93
C GLU A 470 8.59 -3.83 -31.64
N GLU A 471 7.72 -2.82 -31.48
CA GLU A 471 8.09 -1.42 -31.24
C GLU A 471 7.16 -0.79 -30.19
N ASP A 472 7.69 0.14 -29.39
CA ASP A 472 6.91 0.92 -28.42
C ASP A 472 5.98 1.88 -29.22
N ARG A 473 4.69 1.53 -29.37
CA ARG A 473 3.69 2.33 -30.10
C ARG A 473 2.98 3.32 -29.18
N HIS A 474 2.87 4.58 -29.61
CA HIS A 474 2.11 5.61 -28.89
C HIS A 474 0.66 5.78 -29.38
N ASN A 475 0.38 5.40 -30.63
CA ASN A 475 -0.93 5.54 -31.26
C ASN A 475 -1.44 4.18 -31.73
N PHE A 476 -2.72 3.90 -31.48
CA PHE A 476 -3.38 2.64 -31.85
C PHE A 476 -4.49 2.89 -32.88
N THR A 477 -4.57 2.02 -33.89
CA THR A 477 -5.64 2.07 -34.90
C THR A 477 -6.91 1.37 -34.39
N GLN A 478 -8.04 1.64 -35.04
CA GLN A 478 -9.30 0.98 -34.66
C GLN A 478 -9.21 -0.53 -34.87
N GLU A 479 -8.61 -0.96 -35.98
CA GLU A 479 -8.45 -2.37 -36.34
C GLU A 479 -7.63 -3.13 -35.29
N TYR A 480 -6.50 -2.55 -34.86
CA TYR A 480 -5.67 -3.10 -33.78
C TYR A 480 -6.46 -3.31 -32.49
N LEU A 481 -7.29 -2.33 -32.10
CA LEU A 481 -8.06 -2.39 -30.86
C LEU A 481 -9.22 -3.40 -30.96
N GLU A 482 -9.88 -3.51 -32.12
CA GLU A 482 -10.90 -4.52 -32.36
C GLU A 482 -10.32 -5.95 -32.32
N GLU A 483 -9.13 -6.16 -32.89
CA GLU A 483 -8.41 -7.42 -32.80
C GLU A 483 -7.96 -7.72 -31.37
N ARG A 484 -7.52 -6.71 -30.61
CA ARG A 484 -7.20 -6.88 -29.18
C ARG A 484 -8.42 -7.32 -28.36
N ILE A 485 -9.61 -6.75 -28.63
CA ILE A 485 -10.87 -7.20 -28.01
C ILE A 485 -11.14 -8.65 -28.40
N SER A 486 -10.96 -9.00 -29.68
CA SER A 486 -11.20 -10.34 -30.20
C SER A 486 -10.29 -11.38 -29.54
N ILE A 487 -9.00 -11.07 -29.36
CA ILE A 487 -8.05 -11.90 -28.60
C ILE A 487 -8.56 -12.14 -27.18
N LEU A 488 -8.98 -11.10 -26.46
CA LEU A 488 -9.50 -11.23 -25.08
C LEU A 488 -10.75 -12.13 -25.02
N LEU A 489 -11.59 -12.14 -26.07
CA LEU A 489 -12.75 -13.01 -26.14
C LEU A 489 -12.40 -14.46 -26.54
N GLY A 490 -11.20 -14.70 -27.07
CA GLY A 490 -10.76 -15.98 -27.62
C GLY A 490 -10.83 -17.14 -26.63
N GLY A 491 -10.35 -16.96 -25.40
CA GLY A 491 -10.35 -18.02 -24.40
C GLY A 491 -11.76 -18.49 -24.01
N ARG A 492 -12.65 -17.54 -23.73
CA ARG A 492 -14.07 -17.82 -23.44
C ARG A 492 -14.75 -18.56 -24.60
N LEU A 493 -14.52 -18.12 -25.84
CA LEU A 493 -15.14 -18.72 -27.02
C LEU A 493 -14.60 -20.12 -27.32
N ALA A 494 -13.31 -20.36 -27.06
CA ALA A 494 -12.73 -21.69 -27.16
C ALA A 494 -13.37 -22.66 -26.16
N GLU A 495 -13.59 -22.24 -24.91
CA GLU A 495 -14.33 -23.04 -23.93
C GLU A 495 -15.75 -23.36 -24.42
N GLN A 496 -16.48 -22.34 -24.88
CA GLN A 496 -17.85 -22.50 -25.39
C GLN A 496 -17.91 -23.47 -26.58
N LEU A 497 -16.92 -23.44 -27.47
CA LEU A 497 -16.86 -24.29 -28.65
C LEU A 497 -16.54 -25.76 -28.32
N ILE A 498 -15.70 -26.00 -27.31
CA ILE A 498 -15.23 -27.34 -26.94
C ILE A 498 -16.14 -28.02 -25.91
N TYR A 499 -16.57 -27.28 -24.88
CA TYR A 499 -17.34 -27.83 -23.76
C TYR A 499 -18.85 -27.52 -23.84
N GLY A 500 -19.26 -26.54 -24.66
CA GLY A 500 -20.66 -26.10 -24.74
C GLY A 500 -21.11 -25.23 -23.57
N ASP A 501 -20.22 -24.91 -22.63
CA ASP A 501 -20.43 -24.02 -21.49
C ASP A 501 -19.26 -23.03 -21.34
N VAL A 502 -19.37 -22.09 -20.41
CA VAL A 502 -18.34 -21.08 -20.13
C VAL A 502 -18.00 -21.05 -18.64
N SER A 503 -16.73 -20.87 -18.31
CA SER A 503 -16.26 -20.74 -16.92
C SER A 503 -16.19 -19.30 -16.43
N THR A 504 -15.93 -19.14 -15.13
CA THR A 504 -15.61 -17.84 -14.51
C THR A 504 -14.19 -17.36 -14.78
N GLY A 505 -13.35 -18.18 -15.45
CA GLY A 505 -11.95 -17.83 -15.75
C GLY A 505 -11.83 -16.60 -16.64
N ALA A 506 -12.77 -16.42 -17.58
CA ALA A 506 -12.80 -15.30 -18.52
C ALA A 506 -13.23 -13.93 -17.93
N ALA A 507 -13.38 -13.82 -16.60
CA ALA A 507 -13.92 -12.62 -15.96
C ALA A 507 -13.02 -11.38 -16.16
N ASP A 508 -11.70 -11.55 -16.06
CA ASP A 508 -10.77 -10.43 -16.29
C ASP A 508 -10.72 -10.05 -17.77
N ASP A 509 -10.72 -11.01 -18.69
CA ASP A 509 -10.74 -10.72 -20.13
C ASP A 509 -11.98 -9.93 -20.56
N LEU A 510 -13.15 -10.32 -20.05
CA LEU A 510 -14.40 -9.60 -20.30
C LEU A 510 -14.36 -8.18 -19.74
N LYS A 511 -13.76 -7.99 -18.56
CA LYS A 511 -13.58 -6.67 -17.95
C LYS A 511 -12.65 -5.81 -18.81
N GLN A 512 -11.51 -6.33 -19.26
CA GLN A 512 -10.56 -5.61 -20.11
C GLN A 512 -11.18 -5.29 -21.48
N ALA A 513 -11.85 -6.26 -22.12
CA ALA A 513 -12.53 -6.08 -23.39
C ALA A 513 -13.61 -4.98 -23.30
N THR A 514 -14.40 -5.01 -22.22
CA THR A 514 -15.45 -3.99 -21.96
C THR A 514 -14.84 -2.61 -21.74
N LEU A 515 -13.76 -2.52 -20.97
CA LEU A 515 -13.06 -1.25 -20.71
C LEU A 515 -12.49 -0.67 -22.00
N LEU A 516 -11.84 -1.50 -22.82
CA LEU A 516 -11.25 -1.11 -24.10
C LEU A 516 -12.32 -0.63 -25.08
N ALA A 517 -13.38 -1.42 -25.26
CA ALA A 517 -14.53 -1.05 -26.10
C ALA A 517 -15.17 0.27 -25.64
N ARG A 518 -15.29 0.47 -24.32
CA ARG A 518 -15.80 1.72 -23.76
C ARG A 518 -14.90 2.91 -24.09
N ARG A 519 -13.57 2.79 -23.98
CA ARG A 519 -12.63 3.86 -24.37
C ARG A 519 -12.67 4.18 -25.86
N MET A 520 -12.77 3.16 -26.72
CA MET A 520 -12.95 3.35 -28.17
C MET A 520 -14.19 4.17 -28.48
N VAL A 521 -15.31 3.85 -27.84
CA VAL A 521 -16.60 4.50 -28.08
C VAL A 521 -16.66 5.89 -27.44
N SER A 522 -16.20 6.05 -26.19
CA SER A 522 -16.41 7.28 -25.42
C SER A 522 -15.24 8.25 -25.44
N GLN A 523 -13.98 7.79 -25.44
CA GLN A 523 -12.82 8.69 -25.32
C GLN A 523 -12.18 8.98 -26.68
N TRP A 524 -12.02 7.95 -27.53
CA TRP A 524 -11.29 8.04 -28.79
C TRP A 524 -12.19 8.32 -30.01
N GLY A 525 -13.51 8.39 -29.84
CA GLY A 525 -14.45 8.77 -30.90
C GLY A 525 -14.49 7.78 -32.07
N MET A 526 -14.30 6.48 -31.81
CA MET A 526 -14.29 5.41 -32.83
C MET A 526 -15.69 4.85 -33.14
N SER A 527 -16.76 5.41 -32.55
CA SER A 527 -18.14 5.07 -32.91
C SER A 527 -18.68 6.01 -33.99
N LYS A 528 -19.28 5.44 -35.03
CA LYS A 528 -19.97 6.19 -36.09
C LYS A 528 -21.25 6.87 -35.61
N GLU A 529 -21.92 6.32 -34.58
CA GLU A 529 -23.16 6.87 -34.05
C GLU A 529 -22.91 8.10 -33.17
N LEU A 530 -21.88 8.06 -32.33
CA LEU A 530 -21.52 9.17 -31.44
C LEU A 530 -20.63 10.23 -32.11
N GLY A 531 -19.89 9.84 -33.15
CA GLY A 531 -18.97 10.70 -33.89
C GLY A 531 -17.68 10.98 -33.12
N SER A 532 -16.89 11.91 -33.64
CA SER A 532 -15.56 12.28 -33.13
C SER A 532 -15.63 13.23 -31.93
N VAL A 533 -16.35 12.83 -30.87
CA VAL A 533 -16.54 13.60 -29.63
C VAL A 533 -16.07 12.78 -28.44
N SER A 534 -15.41 13.42 -27.47
CA SER A 534 -14.95 12.79 -26.24
C SER A 534 -15.98 12.96 -25.12
N PHE A 535 -16.39 11.83 -24.53
CA PHE A 535 -17.29 11.68 -23.39
C PHE A 535 -16.55 10.99 -22.23
N PRO A 536 -15.61 11.66 -21.54
CA PRO A 536 -14.88 11.07 -20.44
C PRO A 536 -15.83 10.79 -19.24
N GLN A 537 -15.94 9.52 -18.84
CA GLN A 537 -16.68 9.12 -17.61
C GLN A 537 -15.82 9.28 -16.35
N SER A 538 -14.52 9.09 -16.50
CA SER A 538 -13.45 9.28 -15.52
C SER A 538 -12.17 9.58 -16.29
N GLU A 539 -11.34 10.49 -15.79
CA GLU A 539 -9.96 10.59 -16.26
C GLU A 539 -9.14 9.54 -15.52
N GLU A 540 -8.64 8.54 -16.23
CA GLU A 540 -7.51 7.77 -15.74
C GLU A 540 -6.30 8.69 -15.76
N HIS A 541 -5.86 9.14 -14.58
CA HIS A 541 -4.62 9.87 -14.49
C HIS A 541 -3.46 8.92 -14.86
N PRO A 542 -2.56 9.31 -15.78
CA PRO A 542 -1.45 8.49 -16.26
C PRO A 542 -0.57 7.88 -15.16
N PHE A 543 -0.63 8.43 -13.94
CA PHE A 543 0.22 8.06 -12.82
C PHE A 543 -0.46 7.20 -11.75
N LEU A 544 -1.80 7.08 -11.74
CA LEU A 544 -2.51 6.63 -10.53
C LEU A 544 -3.45 5.44 -10.70
N GLY A 545 -3.83 5.07 -11.92
CA GLY A 545 -4.69 3.90 -12.16
C GLY A 545 -5.98 3.90 -11.33
N ARG A 546 -6.48 5.08 -10.92
CA ARG A 546 -7.66 5.24 -10.06
C ARG A 546 -8.58 6.29 -10.66
N ASP A 547 -9.81 5.88 -10.94
CA ASP A 547 -10.87 6.76 -11.41
C ASP A 547 -11.26 7.75 -10.30
N ILE A 548 -10.97 9.03 -10.50
CA ILE A 548 -11.64 10.08 -9.73
C ILE A 548 -13.00 10.29 -10.41
N ALA A 549 -14.09 10.03 -9.68
CA ALA A 549 -15.44 10.22 -10.18
C ALA A 549 -15.68 11.73 -10.41
N GLN A 550 -15.50 12.17 -11.65
CA GLN A 550 -15.85 13.50 -12.11
C GLN A 550 -17.38 13.63 -12.28
N PRO A 551 -17.96 14.82 -12.07
CA PRO A 551 -19.35 15.07 -12.43
C PRO A 551 -19.52 14.83 -13.94
N ARG A 552 -20.49 13.97 -14.29
CA ARG A 552 -20.78 13.61 -15.69
C ARG A 552 -21.30 14.85 -16.44
N ASN A 553 -20.61 15.23 -17.52
CA ASN A 553 -20.96 16.40 -18.34
C ASN A 553 -21.87 16.07 -19.54
N PHE A 554 -22.53 14.91 -19.55
CA PHE A 554 -23.41 14.46 -20.66
C PHE A 554 -24.71 13.84 -20.14
N SER A 555 -25.72 13.78 -21.00
CA SER A 555 -27.07 13.30 -20.66
C SER A 555 -27.14 11.79 -20.45
N GLU A 556 -28.17 11.33 -19.73
CA GLU A 556 -28.46 9.89 -19.59
C GLU A 556 -28.76 9.21 -20.93
N ASP A 557 -29.35 9.94 -21.89
CA ASP A 557 -29.58 9.42 -23.24
C ASP A 557 -28.25 9.11 -23.95
N THR A 558 -27.24 9.96 -23.77
CA THR A 558 -25.89 9.73 -24.32
C THR A 558 -25.24 8.50 -23.68
N LEU A 559 -25.39 8.34 -22.36
CA LEU A 559 -24.92 7.13 -21.66
C LEU A 559 -25.53 5.85 -22.22
N LYS A 560 -26.85 5.86 -22.41
CA LYS A 560 -27.56 4.70 -22.96
C LYS A 560 -27.08 4.36 -24.37
N ARG A 561 -26.77 5.37 -25.20
CA ARG A 561 -26.19 5.18 -26.53
C ARG A 561 -24.78 4.60 -26.44
N ILE A 562 -23.92 5.13 -25.57
CA ILE A 562 -22.58 4.59 -25.33
C ILE A 562 -22.65 3.12 -24.94
N ASP A 563 -23.50 2.75 -23.97
CA ASP A 563 -23.60 1.36 -23.51
C ASP A 563 -24.10 0.42 -24.63
N ARG A 564 -25.03 0.88 -25.47
CA ARG A 564 -25.50 0.13 -26.63
C ARG A 564 -24.38 -0.10 -27.65
N GLU A 565 -23.60 0.92 -27.95
CA GLU A 565 -22.48 0.85 -28.89
C GLU A 565 -21.35 -0.06 -28.37
N VAL A 566 -21.07 -0.01 -27.07
CA VAL A 566 -20.09 -0.93 -26.44
C VAL A 566 -20.53 -2.39 -26.59
N VAL A 567 -21.81 -2.70 -26.29
CA VAL A 567 -22.34 -4.06 -26.48
C VAL A 567 -22.28 -4.47 -27.95
N ALA A 568 -22.64 -3.58 -28.88
CA ALA A 568 -22.60 -3.86 -30.31
C ALA A 568 -21.17 -4.17 -30.79
N LEU A 569 -20.18 -3.40 -30.34
CA LEU A 569 -18.76 -3.59 -30.68
C LEU A 569 -18.22 -4.92 -30.15
N VAL A 570 -18.48 -5.24 -28.88
CA VAL A 570 -18.03 -6.51 -28.28
C VAL A 570 -18.70 -7.69 -28.98
N THR A 571 -20.00 -7.62 -29.26
CA THR A 571 -20.74 -8.68 -29.97
C THR A 571 -20.21 -8.90 -31.39
N LYS A 572 -19.83 -7.81 -32.10
CA LYS A 572 -19.19 -7.89 -33.42
C LYS A 572 -17.87 -8.66 -33.32
N CYS A 573 -17.01 -8.31 -32.37
CA CYS A 573 -15.73 -8.98 -32.16
C CYS A 573 -15.92 -10.46 -31.76
N GLU A 574 -16.92 -10.75 -30.93
CA GLU A 574 -17.28 -12.11 -30.54
C GLU A 574 -17.65 -12.97 -31.75
N ALA A 575 -18.48 -12.45 -32.66
CA ALA A 575 -18.89 -13.17 -33.88
C ALA A 575 -17.72 -13.45 -34.83
N ILE A 576 -16.81 -12.49 -34.99
CA ILE A 576 -15.59 -12.64 -35.80
C ILE A 576 -14.69 -13.72 -35.20
N THR A 577 -14.45 -13.64 -33.89
CA THR A 577 -13.60 -14.59 -33.15
C THR A 577 -14.17 -16.00 -33.16
N ALA A 578 -15.49 -16.15 -32.99
CA ALA A 578 -16.15 -17.45 -33.02
C ALA A 578 -16.00 -18.12 -34.39
N THR A 579 -16.13 -17.35 -35.47
CA THR A 579 -15.93 -17.86 -36.83
C THR A 579 -14.48 -18.29 -37.05
N LEU A 580 -13.52 -17.46 -36.64
CA LEU A 580 -12.09 -17.73 -36.72
C LEU A 580 -11.70 -19.04 -36.00
N LEU A 581 -12.16 -19.21 -34.75
CA LEU A 581 -11.89 -20.41 -33.95
C LEU A 581 -12.56 -21.66 -34.52
N GLN A 582 -13.76 -21.54 -35.10
CA GLN A 582 -14.43 -22.66 -35.78
C GLN A 582 -13.65 -23.12 -37.03
N GLU A 583 -13.18 -22.19 -37.85
CA GLU A 583 -12.35 -22.49 -39.02
C GLU A 583 -11.02 -23.14 -38.63
N ASN A 584 -10.51 -22.81 -37.43
CA ASN A 584 -9.20 -23.24 -36.93
C ASN A 584 -9.31 -24.30 -35.80
N LEU A 585 -10.44 -25.02 -35.73
CA LEU A 585 -10.73 -25.95 -34.63
C LEU A 585 -9.68 -27.09 -34.51
N SER A 586 -9.12 -27.55 -35.63
CA SER A 586 -8.04 -28.54 -35.62
C SER A 586 -6.78 -28.01 -34.93
N ASP A 587 -6.47 -26.74 -35.18
CA ASP A 587 -5.26 -26.08 -34.70
C ASP A 587 -5.39 -25.78 -33.21
N LEU A 588 -6.58 -25.33 -32.79
CA LEU A 588 -6.95 -25.14 -31.39
C LEU A 588 -6.75 -26.43 -30.59
N LYS A 589 -7.24 -27.57 -31.08
CA LYS A 589 -7.06 -28.87 -30.42
C LYS A 589 -5.60 -29.29 -30.35
N ARG A 590 -4.84 -29.15 -31.45
CA ARG A 590 -3.40 -29.46 -31.48
C ARG A 590 -2.62 -28.63 -30.45
N LEU A 591 -2.89 -27.33 -30.40
CA LEU A 591 -2.23 -26.41 -29.48
C LEU A 591 -2.57 -26.73 -28.02
N ALA A 592 -3.85 -26.99 -27.71
CA ALA A 592 -4.27 -27.38 -26.37
C ALA A 592 -3.67 -28.72 -25.92
N THR A 593 -3.57 -29.72 -26.81
CA THR A 593 -2.90 -30.99 -26.50
C THR A 593 -1.41 -30.79 -26.22
N ALA A 594 -0.72 -30.00 -27.04
CA ALA A 594 0.69 -29.68 -26.80
C ALA A 594 0.90 -28.93 -25.46
N LEU A 595 -0.02 -28.03 -25.09
CA LEU A 595 0.02 -27.35 -23.79
C LEU A 595 -0.19 -28.31 -22.62
N LEU A 596 -1.03 -29.32 -22.76
CA LEU A 596 -1.22 -30.34 -21.72
C LEU A 596 0.03 -31.21 -21.53
N GLU A 597 0.80 -31.45 -22.59
CA GLU A 597 2.03 -32.25 -22.56
C GLU A 597 3.24 -31.47 -22.04
N HIS A 598 3.41 -30.22 -22.48
CA HIS A 598 4.61 -29.42 -22.21
C HIS A 598 4.41 -28.31 -21.17
N GLU A 599 3.17 -27.99 -20.80
CA GLU A 599 2.74 -26.93 -19.87
C GLU A 599 3.09 -25.50 -20.30
N THR A 600 4.13 -25.31 -21.08
CA THR A 600 4.57 -24.05 -21.66
C THR A 600 5.08 -24.29 -23.08
N LEU A 601 4.64 -23.47 -24.02
CA LEU A 601 5.11 -23.47 -25.41
C LEU A 601 5.68 -22.10 -25.75
N VAL A 602 6.87 -22.07 -26.33
CA VAL A 602 7.49 -20.83 -26.83
C VAL A 602 7.16 -20.61 -28.31
N GLU A 603 7.44 -19.42 -28.83
CA GLU A 603 7.12 -19.00 -30.20
C GLU A 603 7.55 -20.02 -31.26
N GLU A 604 8.77 -20.56 -31.17
CA GLU A 604 9.29 -21.54 -32.13
C GLU A 604 8.45 -22.83 -32.15
N ASP A 605 8.01 -23.30 -30.97
CA ASP A 605 7.14 -24.46 -30.82
C ASP A 605 5.75 -24.16 -31.39
N ILE A 606 5.20 -22.98 -31.09
CA ILE A 606 3.88 -22.56 -31.55
C ILE A 606 3.87 -22.44 -33.08
N VAL A 607 4.86 -21.76 -33.65
CA VAL A 607 4.99 -21.61 -35.10
C VAL A 607 5.17 -22.97 -35.78
N SER A 608 6.01 -23.86 -35.25
CA SER A 608 6.21 -25.19 -35.85
C SER A 608 4.96 -26.07 -35.79
N LEU A 609 4.20 -26.00 -34.69
CA LEU A 609 2.91 -26.69 -34.53
C LEU A 609 1.85 -26.17 -35.51
N LEU A 610 1.77 -24.84 -35.68
CA LEU A 610 0.72 -24.18 -36.46
C LEU A 610 1.06 -24.01 -37.96
N ALA A 611 2.35 -24.07 -38.33
CA ALA A 611 2.80 -24.01 -39.72
C ALA A 611 2.72 -25.37 -40.43
N SER A 612 2.62 -26.47 -39.69
CA SER A 612 2.50 -27.82 -40.27
C SER A 612 1.16 -27.96 -41.02
N PRO A 613 1.16 -28.12 -42.36
CA PRO A 613 -0.06 -28.31 -43.13
C PRO A 613 -0.76 -29.57 -42.65
N GLN A 614 -2.10 -29.57 -42.69
CA GLN A 614 -2.93 -30.75 -42.47
C GLN A 614 -2.38 -31.93 -43.28
N ALA A 615 -1.64 -32.83 -42.63
CA ALA A 615 -1.38 -34.15 -43.17
C ALA A 615 -2.75 -34.83 -43.20
N SER A 616 -3.30 -34.97 -44.41
CA SER A 616 -4.52 -35.68 -44.67
C SER A 616 -4.43 -37.07 -44.04
N ASP A 617 -5.22 -37.31 -42.99
CA ASP A 617 -5.56 -38.66 -42.55
C ASP A 617 -6.31 -39.36 -43.69
N LYS A 618 -5.53 -40.02 -44.54
CA LYS A 618 -5.97 -41.18 -45.30
C LYS A 618 -5.32 -42.39 -44.65
N HIS A 619 -6.07 -43.11 -43.82
CA HIS A 619 -6.26 -44.54 -44.02
C HIS A 619 -7.48 -45.09 -43.30
#